data_AF-A0A954RWA3-F1
#
_entry.id   AF-A0A954RWA3-F1
#
_cell.length_a   1.000
_cell.length_b   1.000
_cell.length_c   1.000
_cell.angle_alpha   90.00
_cell.angle_beta   90.00
_cell.angle_gamma   90.00
#
_symmetry.space_group_name_H-M   'P 1'
#
loop_
_entity.id
_entity.type
_entity.pdbx_description
1 polymer ?
#
loop_
_entity_poly.entity_id
_entity_poly.type
_entity_poly.pdbx_seq_one_letter_code
_entity_poly.pdbx_strand_id
1 'polypeptide(L)'
;MSEVVLNPIEMIRPRRKIHGISPILLPFLENGDVDWPSFRQHLDRTAQAGLTPAVNMDTGYVHLLDDETRKQVLFATRETLAGGPFVAGAFVKDQSGDSFSADGYKRQMDWIQEFGGTPVIFQSFGLIEQDGPSIVASYQELAKSCDRFLGFELTQDLAPFGKVYDLETYAGLMAIPQCIGAKHSSFHREPEWKRLQLRDAKRPDFTVFTGNDFAIDMVMYGSDYLLG
;
A
#
# COMPACT_ATOMS: atom_id res chain seq x y z
N MET A 1 -2.17 -1.39 30.24
CA MET A 1 -0.90 -1.10 29.54
C MET A 1 -0.62 0.37 29.75
N SER A 2 0.58 0.74 30.19
CA SER A 2 0.95 2.16 30.34
C SER A 2 0.76 2.86 29.00
N GLU A 3 0.08 4.00 29.02
CA GLU A 3 -0.08 4.87 27.85
C GLU A 3 1.31 5.16 27.29
N VAL A 4 1.55 4.78 26.03
CA VAL A 4 2.84 5.02 25.39
C VAL A 4 2.96 6.52 25.20
N VAL A 5 3.84 7.15 25.97
CA VAL A 5 4.09 8.60 25.87
C VAL A 5 4.76 8.86 24.52
N LEU A 6 4.07 9.63 23.66
CA LEU A 6 4.62 10.08 22.39
C LEU A 6 5.51 11.30 22.63
N ASN A 7 6.78 11.20 22.24
CA ASN A 7 7.71 12.32 22.21
C ASN A 7 8.30 12.47 20.81
N PRO A 8 7.66 13.25 19.91
CA PRO A 8 8.10 13.38 18.53
C PRO A 8 9.53 13.89 18.37
N ILE A 9 10.03 14.71 19.30
CA ILE A 9 11.41 15.24 19.25
C ILE A 9 12.43 14.11 19.37
N GLU A 10 12.20 13.16 20.27
CA GLU A 10 13.07 11.99 20.47
C GLU A 10 12.98 10.97 19.33
N MET A 11 11.91 11.04 18.51
CA MET A 11 11.71 10.17 17.36
C MET A 11 12.45 10.65 16.10
N ILE A 12 13.02 11.86 16.09
CA ILE A 12 13.68 12.42 14.90
C ILE A 12 14.90 11.57 14.49
N ARG A 13 14.95 11.17 13.22
CA ARG A 13 16.02 10.37 12.61
C ARG A 13 16.79 11.18 11.56
N PRO A 14 17.80 11.96 11.96
CA PRO A 14 18.51 12.83 11.02
C PRO A 14 19.31 12.02 9.99
N ARG A 15 19.46 12.58 8.78
CA ARG A 15 20.33 12.07 7.70
C ARG A 15 19.99 10.68 7.17
N ARG A 16 18.79 10.17 7.42
CA ARG A 16 18.35 8.90 6.84
C ARG A 16 18.17 9.06 5.32
N LYS A 17 18.54 8.04 4.55
CA LYS A 17 18.09 7.92 3.17
C LYS A 17 16.62 7.54 3.20
N ILE A 18 15.79 8.32 2.52
CA ILE A 18 14.35 8.10 2.43
C ILE A 18 14.07 7.31 1.15
N HIS A 19 13.29 6.25 1.25
CA HIS A 19 12.74 5.54 0.11
C HIS A 19 11.39 6.17 -0.26
N GLY A 20 11.24 6.52 -1.54
CA GLY A 20 10.03 7.13 -2.07
C GLY A 20 9.31 6.21 -3.05
N ILE A 21 8.03 6.00 -2.81
CA ILE A 21 7.10 5.34 -3.72
C ILE A 21 6.02 6.36 -4.08
N SER A 22 5.67 6.46 -5.36
CA SER A 22 4.66 7.41 -5.85
C SER A 22 3.54 6.68 -6.59
N PRO A 23 2.32 6.61 -6.00
CA PRO A 23 1.11 6.29 -6.74
C PRO A 23 0.96 7.23 -7.92
N ILE A 24 0.75 6.66 -9.10
CA ILE A 24 0.55 7.45 -10.30
C ILE A 24 -0.88 7.34 -10.81
N LEU A 25 -1.36 8.42 -11.40
CA LEU A 25 -2.67 8.49 -12.05
C LEU A 25 -2.70 7.53 -13.25
N LEU A 26 -3.87 6.93 -13.49
CA LEU A 26 -4.21 6.32 -14.78
C LEU A 26 -5.00 7.35 -15.60
N PRO A 27 -4.39 8.03 -16.58
CA PRO A 27 -5.08 9.05 -17.37
C PRO A 27 -6.07 8.42 -18.35
N PHE A 28 -7.19 9.12 -18.57
CA PHE A 28 -8.23 8.75 -19.54
C PHE A 28 -8.44 9.89 -20.53
N LEU A 29 -8.72 9.52 -21.77
CA LEU A 29 -9.17 10.42 -22.83
C LEU A 29 -10.64 10.79 -22.62
N GLU A 30 -11.12 11.84 -23.30
CA GLU A 30 -12.51 12.29 -23.21
C GLU A 30 -13.54 11.21 -23.60
N ASN A 31 -13.14 10.25 -24.44
CA ASN A 31 -13.98 9.13 -24.86
C ASN A 31 -14.04 7.97 -23.85
N GLY A 32 -13.32 8.07 -22.73
CA GLY A 32 -13.26 7.04 -21.69
C GLY A 32 -12.20 5.96 -21.91
N ASP A 33 -11.42 6.01 -23.00
CA ASP A 33 -10.29 5.12 -23.20
C ASP A 33 -9.10 5.56 -22.33
N VAL A 34 -8.28 4.60 -21.89
CA VAL A 34 -7.03 4.91 -21.20
C VAL A 34 -6.05 5.61 -22.14
N ASP A 35 -5.47 6.73 -21.70
CA ASP A 35 -4.39 7.42 -22.39
C ASP A 35 -3.04 6.73 -22.11
N TRP A 36 -2.82 5.61 -22.80
CA TRP A 36 -1.61 4.81 -22.62
C TRP A 36 -0.30 5.56 -22.89
N PRO A 37 -0.16 6.42 -23.93
CA PRO A 37 1.04 7.24 -24.12
C PRO A 37 1.35 8.12 -22.90
N SER A 38 0.36 8.82 -22.36
CA SER A 38 0.55 9.68 -21.18
C SER A 38 0.88 8.87 -19.92
N PHE A 39 0.23 7.71 -19.75
CA PHE A 39 0.53 6.80 -18.64
C PHE A 39 2.00 6.34 -18.64
N ARG A 40 2.52 5.89 -19.80
CA ARG A 40 3.92 5.46 -19.93
C ARG A 40 4.90 6.61 -19.69
N GLN A 41 4.61 7.81 -20.19
CA GLN A 41 5.44 8.99 -19.90
C GLN A 41 5.43 9.37 -18.41
N HIS A 42 4.31 9.16 -17.71
CA HIS A 42 4.25 9.39 -16.28
C HIS A 42 5.10 8.37 -15.50
N LEU A 43 5.00 7.08 -15.83
CA LEU A 43 5.82 6.01 -15.28
C LEU A 43 7.33 6.30 -15.42
N ASP A 44 7.76 6.63 -16.64
CA ASP A 44 9.17 6.90 -16.95
C ASP A 44 9.69 8.12 -16.16
N ARG A 45 8.94 9.23 -16.12
CA ARG A 45 9.31 10.41 -15.33
C ARG A 45 9.41 10.11 -13.83
N THR A 46 8.49 9.32 -13.28
CA THR A 46 8.52 8.92 -11.87
C THR A 46 9.77 8.09 -11.56
N ALA A 47 10.10 7.12 -12.42
CA ALA A 47 11.29 6.29 -12.27
C ALA A 47 12.59 7.10 -12.43
N GLN A 48 12.66 8.01 -13.42
CA GLN A 48 13.81 8.90 -13.64
C GLN A 48 14.04 9.88 -12.47
N ALA A 49 12.99 10.24 -11.74
CA ALA A 49 13.08 11.03 -10.52
C ALA A 49 13.65 10.23 -9.32
N GLY A 50 13.93 8.94 -9.49
CA GLY A 50 14.45 8.05 -8.44
C GLY A 50 13.37 7.51 -7.50
N LEU A 51 12.10 7.58 -7.89
CA LEU A 51 10.95 7.07 -7.14
C LEU A 51 10.51 5.72 -7.71
N THR A 52 10.04 4.83 -6.85
CA THR A 52 9.37 3.59 -7.28
C THR A 52 7.93 3.93 -7.68
N PRO A 53 7.48 3.64 -8.91
CA PRO A 53 6.08 3.82 -9.27
C PRO A 53 5.16 2.86 -8.52
N ALA A 54 3.98 3.36 -8.13
CA ALA A 54 2.87 2.60 -7.59
C ALA A 54 1.68 2.68 -8.55
N VAL A 55 1.21 1.54 -9.06
CA VAL A 55 0.10 1.49 -10.05
C VAL A 55 -1.08 0.71 -9.49
N ASN A 56 -2.26 0.80 -10.10
CA ASN A 56 -3.47 0.18 -9.55
C ASN A 56 -3.68 0.53 -8.06
N MET A 57 -3.45 1.80 -7.69
CA MET A 57 -3.71 2.35 -6.36
C MET A 57 -4.99 3.19 -6.37
N ASP A 58 -5.36 3.81 -5.23
CA ASP A 58 -6.45 4.78 -5.11
C ASP A 58 -6.30 5.92 -6.12
N THR A 59 -5.10 6.50 -6.21
CA THR A 59 -4.74 7.52 -7.21
C THR A 59 -4.99 7.04 -8.65
N GLY A 60 -4.78 5.76 -8.93
CA GLY A 60 -5.04 5.15 -10.24
C GLY A 60 -6.45 4.61 -10.43
N TYR A 61 -7.40 4.97 -9.55
CA TYR A 61 -8.80 4.55 -9.59
C TYR A 61 -9.03 3.04 -9.51
N VAL A 62 -8.14 2.27 -8.87
CA VAL A 62 -8.16 0.79 -8.91
C VAL A 62 -9.53 0.14 -8.65
N HIS A 63 -10.32 0.72 -7.75
CA HIS A 63 -11.63 0.19 -7.36
C HIS A 63 -12.74 0.41 -8.40
N LEU A 64 -12.48 1.25 -9.41
CA LEU A 64 -13.39 1.55 -10.52
C LEU A 64 -13.03 0.76 -11.79
N LEU A 65 -11.84 0.17 -11.85
CA LEU A 65 -11.33 -0.54 -13.02
C LEU A 65 -11.81 -2.00 -13.08
N ASP A 66 -12.06 -2.49 -14.28
CA ASP A 66 -12.21 -3.93 -14.52
C ASP A 66 -10.87 -4.67 -14.41
N ASP A 67 -10.94 -6.00 -14.40
CA ASP A 67 -9.74 -6.85 -14.31
C ASP A 67 -8.84 -6.71 -15.55
N GLU A 68 -9.43 -6.52 -16.74
CA GLU A 68 -8.66 -6.40 -17.99
C GLU A 68 -7.78 -5.15 -17.99
N THR A 69 -8.37 -4.00 -17.65
CA THR A 69 -7.67 -2.72 -17.54
C THR A 69 -6.57 -2.80 -16.49
N ARG A 70 -6.85 -3.38 -15.32
CA ARG A 70 -5.83 -3.58 -14.27
C ARG A 70 -4.64 -4.42 -14.74
N LYS A 71 -4.88 -5.47 -15.53
CA LYS A 71 -3.80 -6.27 -16.12
C LYS A 71 -3.03 -5.52 -17.20
N GLN A 72 -3.72 -4.74 -18.05
CA GLN A 72 -3.06 -3.91 -19.06
C GLN A 72 -2.18 -2.83 -18.43
N VAL A 73 -2.58 -2.26 -17.28
CA VAL A 73 -1.74 -1.36 -16.48
C VAL A 73 -0.46 -2.05 -16.02
N LEU A 74 -0.53 -3.27 -15.50
CA LEU A 74 0.65 -4.03 -15.08
C LEU A 74 1.59 -4.34 -16.25
N PHE A 75 1.03 -4.76 -17.39
CA PHE A 75 1.79 -4.99 -18.62
C PHE A 75 2.51 -3.73 -19.08
N ALA A 76 1.79 -2.61 -19.22
CA ALA A 76 2.38 -1.33 -19.65
C ALA A 76 3.45 -0.85 -18.67
N THR A 77 3.27 -1.09 -17.37
CA THR A 77 4.24 -0.75 -16.32
C THR A 77 5.54 -1.53 -16.49
N ARG A 78 5.45 -2.86 -16.62
CA ARG A 78 6.62 -3.72 -16.83
C ARG A 78 7.41 -3.33 -18.08
N GLU A 79 6.72 -3.10 -19.20
CA GLU A 79 7.36 -2.72 -20.47
C GLU A 79 8.06 -1.37 -20.37
N THR A 80 7.41 -0.38 -19.76
CA THR A 80 7.94 0.98 -19.64
C THR A 80 9.16 1.03 -18.71
N LEU A 81 9.12 0.29 -17.60
CA LEU A 81 10.20 0.28 -16.63
C LEU A 81 11.34 -0.67 -17.02
N ALA A 82 11.23 -1.39 -18.15
CA ALA A 82 12.20 -2.38 -18.61
C ALA A 82 12.58 -3.40 -17.51
N GLY A 83 11.59 -3.85 -16.73
CA GLY A 83 11.78 -4.75 -15.58
C GLY A 83 12.28 -4.09 -14.29
N GLY A 84 12.31 -2.75 -14.24
CA GLY A 84 12.55 -1.98 -13.01
C GLY A 84 11.47 -2.19 -11.95
N PRO A 85 11.76 -1.83 -10.68
CA PRO A 85 10.85 -2.08 -9.58
C PRO A 85 9.59 -1.21 -9.66
N PHE A 86 8.45 -1.79 -9.32
CA PHE A 86 7.21 -1.09 -9.04
C PHE A 86 6.40 -1.84 -7.98
N VAL A 87 5.43 -1.17 -7.39
CA VAL A 87 4.42 -1.80 -6.53
C VAL A 87 3.04 -1.63 -7.15
N ALA A 88 2.09 -2.51 -6.82
CA ALA A 88 0.74 -2.40 -7.34
C ALA A 88 -0.33 -2.88 -6.36
N GLY A 89 -1.50 -2.25 -6.39
CA GLY A 89 -2.63 -2.65 -5.55
C GLY A 89 -3.25 -3.97 -5.98
N ALA A 90 -3.26 -4.94 -5.07
CA ALA A 90 -4.05 -6.17 -5.16
C ALA A 90 -5.44 -5.88 -4.59
N PHE A 91 -6.39 -5.56 -5.46
CA PHE A 91 -7.75 -5.17 -5.08
C PHE A 91 -8.79 -6.22 -5.47
N VAL A 92 -9.67 -6.56 -4.53
CA VAL A 92 -10.86 -7.39 -4.77
C VAL A 92 -12.08 -6.49 -4.68
N LYS A 93 -12.87 -6.46 -5.75
CA LYS A 93 -14.15 -5.75 -5.77
C LYS A 93 -15.20 -6.59 -5.04
N ASP A 94 -15.73 -6.06 -3.95
CA ASP A 94 -16.78 -6.66 -3.13
C ASP A 94 -17.75 -5.57 -2.60
N GLN A 95 -18.72 -5.99 -1.79
CA GLN A 95 -19.70 -5.13 -1.14
C GLN A 95 -19.76 -5.41 0.37
N SER A 96 -20.33 -4.49 1.14
CA SER A 96 -20.51 -4.69 2.58
C SER A 96 -21.36 -5.94 2.86
N GLY A 97 -20.90 -6.78 3.79
CA GLY A 97 -21.48 -8.09 4.10
C GLY A 97 -20.93 -9.26 3.27
N ASP A 98 -20.15 -9.01 2.22
CA ASP A 98 -19.46 -10.07 1.50
C ASP A 98 -18.36 -10.69 2.37
N SER A 99 -18.13 -12.00 2.20
CA SER A 99 -17.04 -12.69 2.89
C SER A 99 -15.68 -12.38 2.27
N PHE A 100 -14.62 -12.44 3.07
CA PHE A 100 -13.25 -12.34 2.58
C PHE A 100 -12.95 -13.35 1.46
N SER A 101 -12.44 -12.86 0.34
CA SER A 101 -12.09 -13.69 -0.83
C SER A 101 -10.57 -13.87 -0.96
N ALA A 102 -10.04 -14.90 -0.28
CA ALA A 102 -8.61 -15.24 -0.37
C ALA A 102 -8.18 -15.51 -1.83
N ASP A 103 -9.00 -16.25 -2.59
CA ASP A 103 -8.71 -16.59 -3.99
C ASP A 103 -8.73 -15.37 -4.91
N GLY A 104 -9.62 -14.41 -4.63
CA GLY A 104 -9.66 -13.12 -5.33
C GLY A 104 -8.35 -12.36 -5.15
N TYR A 105 -7.88 -12.24 -3.91
CA TYR A 105 -6.62 -11.56 -3.61
C TYR A 105 -5.42 -12.28 -4.21
N LYS A 106 -5.32 -13.60 -4.04
CA LYS A 106 -4.23 -14.41 -4.61
C LYS A 106 -4.12 -14.22 -6.11
N ARG A 107 -5.24 -14.23 -6.85
CA ARG A 107 -5.24 -13.97 -8.30
C ARG A 107 -4.66 -12.60 -8.67
N GLN A 108 -5.01 -11.56 -7.92
CA GLN A 108 -4.50 -10.20 -8.17
C GLN A 108 -3.00 -10.13 -7.83
N MET A 109 -2.58 -10.75 -6.73
CA MET A 109 -1.18 -10.85 -6.32
C MET A 109 -0.35 -11.62 -7.35
N ASP A 110 -0.87 -12.72 -7.89
CA ASP A 110 -0.22 -13.52 -8.93
C ASP A 110 0.03 -12.68 -10.18
N TRP A 111 -0.96 -11.92 -10.68
CA TRP A 111 -0.75 -11.03 -11.82
C TRP A 111 0.34 -10.00 -11.54
N ILE A 112 0.32 -9.36 -10.37
CA ILE A 112 1.32 -8.34 -10.01
C ILE A 112 2.72 -8.97 -10.02
N GLN A 113 2.88 -10.15 -9.44
CA GLN A 113 4.15 -10.88 -9.39
C GLN A 113 4.61 -11.35 -10.78
N GLU A 114 3.72 -11.86 -11.63
CA GLU A 114 4.00 -12.24 -13.03
C GLU A 114 4.57 -11.07 -13.85
N PHE A 115 4.13 -9.85 -13.56
CA PHE A 115 4.65 -8.63 -14.17
C PHE A 115 5.86 -8.03 -13.45
N GLY A 116 6.35 -8.64 -12.36
CA GLY A 116 7.54 -8.24 -11.61
C GLY A 116 7.30 -7.20 -10.52
N GLY A 117 6.04 -6.88 -10.22
CA GLY A 117 5.66 -5.92 -9.20
C GLY A 117 5.63 -6.52 -7.79
N THR A 118 5.68 -5.67 -6.77
CA THR A 118 5.38 -6.06 -5.38
C THR A 118 3.92 -5.76 -5.05
N PRO A 119 3.13 -6.74 -4.58
CA PRO A 119 1.74 -6.51 -4.21
C PRO A 119 1.60 -5.57 -3.00
N VAL A 120 0.63 -4.67 -3.08
CA VAL A 120 0.08 -3.89 -1.96
C VAL A 120 -1.32 -4.41 -1.70
N ILE A 121 -1.59 -4.99 -0.53
CA ILE A 121 -2.91 -5.55 -0.22
C ILE A 121 -3.90 -4.41 -0.05
N PHE A 122 -4.72 -4.17 -1.08
CA PHE A 122 -5.67 -3.08 -1.09
C PHE A 122 -6.94 -3.53 -0.35
N GLN A 123 -7.43 -2.72 0.59
CA GLN A 123 -8.56 -3.12 1.43
C GLN A 123 -9.83 -3.35 0.62
N SER A 124 -10.67 -4.28 1.09
CA SER A 124 -12.00 -4.62 0.57
C SER A 124 -12.96 -4.82 1.73
N PHE A 125 -14.27 -4.80 1.50
CA PHE A 125 -15.27 -4.95 2.56
C PHE A 125 -15.10 -6.27 3.32
N GLY A 126 -15.01 -7.39 2.62
CA GLY A 126 -14.85 -8.71 3.23
C GLY A 126 -13.53 -8.85 4.01
N LEU A 127 -12.48 -8.10 3.64
CA LEU A 127 -11.27 -8.04 4.45
C LEU A 127 -11.48 -7.22 5.72
N ILE A 128 -12.00 -6.00 5.63
CA ILE A 128 -12.01 -5.06 6.77
C ILE A 128 -13.14 -5.31 7.78
N GLU A 129 -14.22 -5.99 7.40
CA GLU A 129 -15.35 -6.30 8.29
C GLU A 129 -15.05 -7.45 9.27
N GLN A 130 -13.95 -8.18 9.06
CA GLN A 130 -13.45 -9.16 10.00
C GLN A 130 -12.94 -8.53 11.31
N ASP A 131 -12.85 -9.34 12.36
CA ASP A 131 -12.15 -8.97 13.59
C ASP A 131 -10.62 -8.96 13.39
N GLY A 132 -9.90 -8.30 14.31
CA GLY A 132 -8.44 -8.14 14.21
C GLY A 132 -7.69 -9.47 13.99
N PRO A 133 -7.92 -10.51 14.82
CA PRO A 133 -7.28 -11.81 14.63
C PRO A 133 -7.58 -12.46 13.27
N SER A 134 -8.81 -12.39 12.77
CA SER A 134 -9.18 -12.97 11.46
C SER A 134 -8.59 -12.17 10.30
N ILE A 135 -8.42 -10.85 10.44
CA ILE A 135 -7.66 -10.03 9.49
C ILE A 135 -6.21 -10.52 9.43
N VAL A 136 -5.55 -10.68 10.57
CA VAL A 136 -4.15 -11.18 10.61
C VAL A 136 -4.06 -12.57 9.96
N ALA A 137 -4.99 -13.48 10.28
CA ALA A 137 -5.04 -14.81 9.67
C ALA A 137 -5.25 -14.76 8.15
N SER A 138 -6.08 -13.83 7.66
CA SER A 138 -6.28 -13.58 6.23
C SER A 138 -4.98 -13.14 5.56
N TYR A 139 -4.26 -12.17 6.15
CA TYR A 139 -2.95 -11.74 5.64
C TYR A 139 -1.91 -12.88 5.68
N GLN A 140 -1.92 -13.74 6.71
CA GLN A 140 -1.05 -14.93 6.78
C GLN A 140 -1.38 -15.95 5.69
N GLU A 141 -2.65 -16.10 5.32
CA GLU A 141 -3.05 -16.96 4.20
C GLU A 141 -2.55 -16.40 2.86
N LEU A 142 -2.65 -15.08 2.66
CA LEU A 142 -2.12 -14.42 1.46
C LEU A 142 -0.58 -14.51 1.37
N ALA A 143 0.11 -14.41 2.51
CA ALA A 143 1.56 -14.52 2.60
C ALA A 143 2.12 -15.85 2.07
N LYS A 144 1.31 -16.91 1.98
CA LYS A 144 1.73 -18.20 1.42
C LYS A 144 1.95 -18.15 -0.11
N SER A 145 1.48 -17.10 -0.79
CA SER A 145 1.48 -16.97 -2.25
C SER A 145 2.50 -15.97 -2.80
N CYS A 146 3.32 -15.35 -1.95
CA CYS A 146 4.31 -14.36 -2.38
C CYS A 146 5.50 -14.31 -1.44
N ASP A 147 6.66 -13.89 -1.96
CA ASP A 147 7.85 -13.70 -1.13
C ASP A 147 7.77 -12.42 -0.28
N ARG A 148 7.08 -11.41 -0.80
CA ARG A 148 6.92 -10.10 -0.16
C ARG A 148 5.66 -9.37 -0.62
N PHE A 149 5.07 -8.61 0.27
CA PHE A 149 3.97 -7.68 0.00
C PHE A 149 3.98 -6.50 0.98
N LEU A 150 3.20 -5.47 0.67
CA LEU A 150 2.92 -4.34 1.56
C LEU A 150 1.49 -4.40 2.09
N GLY A 151 1.31 -4.15 3.39
CA GLY A 151 0.01 -3.87 3.96
C GLY A 151 -0.47 -2.45 3.60
N PHE A 152 -1.77 -2.20 3.76
CA PHE A 152 -2.34 -0.89 3.51
C PHE A 152 -3.46 -0.56 4.51
N GLU A 153 -3.33 0.58 5.19
CA GLU A 153 -4.38 1.21 5.99
C GLU A 153 -4.86 2.46 5.26
N LEU A 154 -6.17 2.53 4.99
CA LEU A 154 -6.83 3.61 4.27
C LEU A 154 -7.96 4.21 5.11
N THR A 155 -8.06 5.54 5.19
CA THR A 155 -9.21 6.19 5.84
C THR A 155 -10.50 6.00 5.02
N GLN A 156 -11.64 6.00 5.71
CA GLN A 156 -12.95 5.92 5.07
C GLN A 156 -13.30 7.17 4.23
N ASP A 157 -12.62 8.29 4.47
CA ASP A 157 -12.78 9.50 3.65
C ASP A 157 -12.30 9.28 2.20
N LEU A 158 -11.38 8.33 1.98
CA LEU A 158 -10.86 7.98 0.66
C LEU A 158 -11.60 6.82 0.01
N ALA A 159 -12.03 5.83 0.80
CA ALA A 159 -12.82 4.72 0.30
C ALA A 159 -13.70 4.11 1.40
N PRO A 160 -14.97 3.74 1.11
CA PRO A 160 -15.89 3.21 2.12
C PRO A 160 -15.41 1.89 2.77
N PHE A 161 -14.57 1.14 2.07
CA PHE A 161 -13.92 -0.09 2.54
C PHE A 161 -12.54 0.16 3.20
N GLY A 162 -12.23 1.41 3.55
CA GLY A 162 -11.02 1.77 4.29
C GLY A 162 -11.11 1.40 5.77
N LYS A 163 -9.99 0.96 6.36
CA LYS A 163 -9.86 0.74 7.81
C LYS A 163 -8.45 1.08 8.28
N VAL A 164 -8.36 1.93 9.32
CA VAL A 164 -7.16 2.06 10.14
C VAL A 164 -7.25 0.99 11.23
N TYR A 165 -6.30 0.08 11.29
CA TYR A 165 -6.32 -1.05 12.22
C TYR A 165 -5.96 -0.59 13.65
N ASP A 166 -6.34 -1.35 14.67
CA ASP A 166 -5.76 -1.15 16.00
C ASP A 166 -4.28 -1.61 16.02
N LEU A 167 -3.56 -1.25 17.09
CA LEU A 167 -2.13 -1.58 17.20
C LEU A 167 -1.87 -3.09 17.38
N GLU A 168 -2.83 -3.85 17.90
CA GLU A 168 -2.68 -5.30 18.07
C GLU A 168 -2.73 -6.00 16.71
N THR A 169 -3.72 -5.65 15.89
CA THR A 169 -3.86 -6.10 14.51
C THR A 169 -2.65 -5.67 13.69
N TYR A 170 -2.21 -4.41 13.79
CA TYR A 170 -1.02 -3.92 13.10
C TYR A 170 0.25 -4.68 13.53
N ALA A 171 0.41 -4.99 14.83
CA ALA A 171 1.51 -5.83 15.32
C ALA A 171 1.44 -7.25 14.73
N GLY A 172 0.24 -7.81 14.58
CA GLY A 172 0.01 -9.08 13.91
C GLY A 172 0.44 -9.06 12.44
N LEU A 173 0.08 -8.01 11.70
CA LEU A 173 0.53 -7.80 10.31
C LEU A 173 2.05 -7.67 10.23
N MET A 174 2.66 -6.87 11.13
CA MET A 174 4.12 -6.74 11.21
C MET A 174 4.82 -8.06 11.55
N ALA A 175 4.17 -9.00 12.24
CA ALA A 175 4.79 -10.28 12.57
C ALA A 175 4.88 -11.25 11.37
N ILE A 176 4.18 -10.96 10.27
CA ILE A 176 4.20 -11.79 9.05
C ILE A 176 5.48 -11.52 8.26
N PRO A 177 6.39 -12.50 8.09
CA PRO A 177 7.70 -12.27 7.47
C PRO A 177 7.64 -11.63 6.08
N GLN A 178 6.69 -12.06 5.26
CA GLN A 178 6.45 -11.59 3.89
C GLN A 178 5.83 -10.18 3.85
N CYS A 179 5.19 -9.72 4.92
CA CYS A 179 4.74 -8.33 5.03
C CYS A 179 5.95 -7.46 5.36
N ILE A 180 6.56 -6.83 4.35
CA ILE A 180 7.83 -6.09 4.53
C ILE A 180 7.61 -4.61 4.90
N GLY A 181 6.38 -4.14 4.82
CA GLY A 181 6.00 -2.78 5.17
C GLY A 181 4.51 -2.53 5.06
N ALA A 182 4.07 -1.35 5.46
CA ALA A 182 2.68 -0.93 5.28
C ALA A 182 2.56 0.56 5.01
N LYS A 183 1.66 0.93 4.09
CA LYS A 183 1.22 2.32 3.89
C LYS A 183 0.15 2.68 4.91
N HIS A 184 0.31 3.83 5.56
CA HIS A 184 -0.62 4.34 6.56
C HIS A 184 -1.24 5.67 6.11
N SER A 185 -2.54 5.66 5.81
CA SER A 185 -3.27 6.82 5.26
C SER A 185 -4.44 7.22 6.16
N SER A 186 -4.19 7.35 7.46
CA SER A 186 -5.19 7.87 8.41
C SER A 186 -5.35 9.38 8.34
N PHE A 187 -4.44 10.09 7.66
CA PHE A 187 -4.33 11.55 7.67
C PHE A 187 -4.06 12.19 9.05
N HIS A 188 -3.67 11.38 10.04
CA HIS A 188 -3.31 11.84 11.37
C HIS A 188 -1.89 11.41 11.74
N ARG A 189 -1.11 12.32 12.35
CA ARG A 189 0.27 12.05 12.80
C ARG A 189 0.31 11.03 13.94
N GLU A 190 -0.61 11.16 14.90
CA GLU A 190 -0.55 10.38 16.14
C GLU A 190 -0.67 8.86 15.91
N PRO A 191 -1.64 8.35 15.12
CA PRO A 191 -1.67 6.93 14.79
C PRO A 191 -0.39 6.48 14.10
N GLU A 192 0.16 7.26 13.16
CA GLU A 192 1.38 6.91 12.45
C GLU A 192 2.61 6.85 13.37
N TRP A 193 2.78 7.81 14.29
CA TRP A 193 3.84 7.76 15.30
C TRP A 193 3.74 6.50 16.18
N LYS A 194 2.53 6.07 16.54
CA LYS A 194 2.34 4.81 17.28
C LYS A 194 2.81 3.59 16.46
N ARG A 195 2.61 3.58 15.14
CA ARG A 195 3.15 2.51 14.25
C ARG A 195 4.67 2.56 14.21
N LEU A 196 5.27 3.75 14.13
CA LEU A 196 6.72 3.91 14.13
C LEU A 196 7.34 3.40 15.43
N GLN A 197 6.82 3.79 16.60
CA GLN A 197 7.31 3.28 17.88
C GLN A 197 7.15 1.77 18.00
N LEU A 198 6.00 1.23 17.58
CA LEU A 198 5.75 -0.22 17.58
C LEU A 198 6.73 -0.96 16.66
N ARG A 199 6.96 -0.44 15.45
CA ARG A 199 7.97 -0.92 14.50
C ARG A 199 9.35 -0.94 15.13
N ASP A 200 9.77 0.18 15.70
CA ASP A 200 11.08 0.33 16.31
C ASP A 200 11.32 -0.64 17.47
N ALA A 201 10.27 -0.95 18.24
CA ALA A 201 10.35 -1.87 19.37
C ALA A 201 10.29 -3.36 18.97
N LYS A 202 9.63 -3.71 17.86
CA LYS A 202 9.28 -5.11 17.53
C LYS A 202 9.90 -5.64 16.25
N ARG A 203 9.99 -4.82 15.20
CA ARG A 203 10.49 -5.23 13.88
C ARG A 203 11.15 -4.04 13.15
N PRO A 204 12.37 -3.64 13.55
CA PRO A 204 13.05 -2.45 13.03
C PRO A 204 13.25 -2.43 11.50
N ASP A 205 13.29 -3.60 10.86
CA ASP A 205 13.40 -3.80 9.42
C ASP A 205 12.08 -3.57 8.65
N PHE A 206 10.94 -3.57 9.33
CA PHE A 206 9.64 -3.31 8.69
C PHE A 206 9.53 -1.84 8.27
N THR A 207 9.07 -1.59 7.05
CA THR A 207 8.98 -0.23 6.50
C THR A 207 7.59 0.36 6.73
N VAL A 208 7.52 1.46 7.48
CA VAL A 208 6.28 2.26 7.59
C VAL A 208 6.33 3.31 6.49
N PHE A 209 5.35 3.31 5.59
CA PHE A 209 5.20 4.33 4.58
C PHE A 209 4.10 5.31 5.01
N THR A 210 4.44 6.59 5.11
CA THR A 210 3.40 7.61 5.26
C THR A 210 2.60 7.67 3.96
N GLY A 211 1.27 7.58 4.10
CA GLY A 211 0.29 7.86 3.08
C GLY A 211 -0.46 9.17 3.38
N ASN A 212 0.13 10.04 4.22
CA ASN A 212 -0.46 11.30 4.65
C ASN A 212 0.20 12.50 3.98
N ASP A 213 -0.40 12.99 2.90
CA ASP A 213 0.09 14.17 2.16
C ASP A 213 0.11 15.45 3.03
N PHE A 214 -0.73 15.53 4.08
CA PHE A 214 -0.73 16.63 5.04
C PHE A 214 0.41 16.57 6.08
N ALA A 215 1.15 15.47 6.10
CA ALA A 215 2.24 15.24 7.04
C ALA A 215 3.45 14.59 6.34
N ILE A 216 3.89 15.19 5.23
CA ILE A 216 5.10 14.74 4.53
C ILE A 216 6.34 14.73 5.44
N ASP A 217 6.36 15.54 6.50
CA ASP A 217 7.38 15.56 7.55
C ASP A 217 7.45 14.26 8.36
N MET A 218 6.51 13.32 8.21
CA MET A 218 6.57 12.00 8.85
C MET A 218 7.87 11.24 8.55
N VAL A 219 8.49 11.53 7.41
CA VAL A 219 9.80 11.00 7.05
C VAL A 219 10.91 11.34 8.04
N MET A 220 10.80 12.48 8.74
CA MET A 220 11.74 12.91 9.77
C MET A 220 11.72 12.00 11.00
N TYR A 221 10.60 11.33 11.28
CA TYR A 221 10.41 10.51 12.48
C TYR A 221 10.66 9.02 12.24
N GLY A 222 10.95 8.61 11.01
CA GLY A 222 11.23 7.21 10.70
C GLY A 222 10.33 6.56 9.65
N SER A 223 9.35 7.26 9.08
CA SER A 223 8.58 6.75 7.93
C SER A 223 9.38 6.89 6.63
N ASP A 224 9.22 5.98 5.68
CA ASP A 224 9.40 6.27 4.25
C ASP A 224 8.07 6.82 3.69
N TYR A 225 7.94 7.06 2.38
CA TYR A 225 6.68 7.57 1.85
C TYR A 225 6.13 6.77 0.66
N LEU A 226 4.80 6.65 0.65
CA LEU A 226 3.98 6.15 -0.46
C LEU A 226 2.87 7.19 -0.68
N LEU A 227 3.20 8.29 -1.35
CA LEU A 227 2.40 9.51 -1.48
C LEU A 227 2.17 9.87 -2.95
N GLY A 228 0.95 10.31 -3.27
CA GLY A 228 0.47 10.59 -4.63
C GLY A 228 0.93 11.92 -5.21
#